data_AF-A0A1V4SDC7-F1
#
_entry.id   AF-A0A1V4SDC7-F1
#
_cell.length_a   1.000
_cell.length_b   1.000
_cell.length_c   1.000
_cell.angle_alpha   90.00
_cell.angle_beta   90.00
_cell.angle_gamma   90.00
#
_symmetry.space_group_name_H-M   'P 1'
#
loop_
_entity.id
_entity.type
_entity.pdbx_description
1 polymer ?
#
loop_
_entity_poly.entity_id
_entity_poly.type
_entity_poly.pdbx_seq_one_letter_code
_entity_poly.pdbx_strand_id
1 'polypeptide(L)'
;MVASKINIGTGIGTISQETNKSILTKEQASKLIGKEYPVIGIVPNRYTENEITKLPETVTYKSGGNTYTYRLAQDYTVVMGVPISYGIMVNVNGKSVLSNVYSYQLFETDLPKMDIGVIFIGPMNKGTASVTVKYGDEAVSVYRGGSNFTIKPKEIKIDNATGLVKDTHGISLDVNPNAVSKFGGAYKIDSLPEGLKIIQRGTRTEHFEIVPTKPMTVDRFQELLNKIKTSPVK
;
A
#
# COMPACT_ATOMS: atom_id res chain seq x y z
N MET A 1 58.88 20.00 -23.20
CA MET A 1 57.72 20.77 -23.70
C MET A 1 57.29 20.14 -25.01
N VAL A 2 56.18 19.43 -25.03
CA VAL A 2 55.59 18.89 -26.28
C VAL A 2 54.14 19.34 -26.31
N ALA A 3 53.80 20.04 -27.37
CA ALA A 3 52.45 20.43 -27.72
C ALA A 3 51.82 19.34 -28.60
N SER A 4 50.51 19.10 -28.44
CA SER A 4 49.63 18.82 -29.57
C SER A 4 48.15 18.89 -29.16
N LYS A 5 47.39 19.60 -29.98
CA LYS A 5 45.94 19.81 -29.91
C LYS A 5 45.18 18.56 -30.39
N ILE A 6 44.02 18.35 -29.74
CA ILE A 6 42.69 17.96 -30.24
C ILE A 6 42.63 16.93 -31.38
N ASN A 7 41.98 15.80 -31.11
CA ASN A 7 41.26 15.04 -32.13
C ASN A 7 39.82 14.76 -31.64
N ILE A 8 38.86 14.98 -32.53
CA ILE A 8 37.41 14.91 -32.30
C ILE A 8 37.00 13.51 -32.78
N GLY A 9 36.73 12.61 -31.84
CA GLY A 9 36.28 11.25 -32.13
C GLY A 9 34.79 11.10 -31.84
N THR A 10 33.97 11.17 -32.88
CA THR A 10 32.58 10.71 -32.87
C THR A 10 32.57 9.20 -32.61
N GLY A 11 32.26 8.83 -31.36
CA GLY A 11 32.01 7.45 -30.96
C GLY A 11 30.79 7.45 -30.08
N ILE A 12 29.66 7.02 -30.63
CA ILE A 12 28.46 6.67 -29.89
C ILE A 12 28.81 5.38 -29.13
N GLY A 13 29.58 5.54 -28.05
CA GLY A 13 29.92 4.46 -27.14
C GLY A 13 28.77 4.29 -26.18
N THR A 14 27.96 3.26 -26.40
CA THR A 14 26.96 2.77 -25.47
C THR A 14 27.63 2.59 -24.11
N ILE A 15 27.38 3.53 -23.18
CA ILE A 15 27.76 3.34 -21.78
C ILE A 15 26.71 2.39 -21.22
N SER A 16 26.98 1.09 -21.30
CA SER A 16 26.38 0.15 -20.35
C SER A 16 26.95 0.51 -18.99
N GLN A 17 26.27 1.39 -18.26
CA GLN A 17 26.52 1.54 -16.83
C GLN A 17 26.15 0.20 -16.20
N GLU A 18 27.15 -0.62 -15.90
CA GLU A 18 27.00 -1.75 -15.01
C GLU A 18 26.48 -1.19 -13.68
N THR A 19 25.18 -1.40 -13.45
CA THR A 19 24.49 -1.02 -12.21
C THR A 19 25.28 -1.60 -11.03
N ASN A 20 25.81 -0.71 -10.20
CA ASN A 20 26.68 -1.02 -9.07
C ASN A 20 25.88 -1.80 -8.00
N LYS A 21 25.77 -3.12 -8.19
CA LYS A 21 24.97 -4.05 -7.39
C LYS A 21 25.82 -4.63 -6.27
N SER A 22 25.47 -4.34 -5.02
CA SER A 22 26.16 -4.91 -3.86
C SER A 22 25.33 -6.05 -3.25
N ILE A 23 25.90 -7.26 -3.22
CA ILE A 23 25.35 -8.39 -2.47
C ILE A 23 26.00 -8.36 -1.08
N LEU A 24 25.19 -8.15 -0.03
CA LEU A 24 25.63 -7.93 1.35
C LEU A 24 25.03 -8.96 2.31
N THR A 25 25.63 -9.11 3.50
CA THR A 25 24.96 -9.82 4.61
C THR A 25 23.78 -9.01 5.13
N LYS A 26 22.85 -9.63 5.87
CA LYS A 26 21.72 -8.90 6.48
C LYS A 26 22.23 -7.78 7.39
N GLU A 27 23.25 -8.03 8.20
CA GLU A 27 23.81 -7.02 9.12
C GLU A 27 24.44 -5.84 8.38
N GLN A 28 25.12 -6.09 7.26
CA GLN A 28 25.69 -5.05 6.42
C GLN A 28 24.60 -4.25 5.70
N ALA A 29 23.59 -4.93 5.17
CA ALA A 29 22.46 -4.32 4.51
C ALA A 29 21.64 -3.45 5.48
N SER A 30 21.38 -3.90 6.71
CA SER A 30 20.63 -3.12 7.72
C SER A 30 21.32 -1.81 8.10
N LYS A 31 22.66 -1.73 8.03
CA LYS A 31 23.40 -0.46 8.26
C LYS A 31 23.11 0.58 7.18
N LEU A 32 22.77 0.14 5.96
CA LEU A 32 22.44 1.01 4.83
C LEU A 32 20.94 1.25 4.72
N ILE A 33 20.13 0.22 4.91
CA ILE A 33 18.69 0.29 4.66
C ILE A 33 17.98 1.01 5.81
N GLY A 34 18.31 0.66 7.05
CA GLY A 34 17.60 1.14 8.22
C GLY A 34 17.36 0.05 9.25
N LYS A 35 16.71 0.43 10.34
CA LYS A 35 16.48 -0.47 11.47
C LYS A 35 15.09 -1.09 11.38
N GLU A 36 15.04 -2.42 11.48
CA GLU A 36 13.81 -3.20 11.53
C GLU A 36 13.21 -3.12 12.94
N TYR A 37 11.92 -2.77 13.03
CA TYR A 37 11.16 -2.75 14.27
C TYR A 37 9.94 -3.68 14.16
N PRO A 38 9.62 -4.48 15.20
CA PRO A 38 8.57 -5.51 15.14
C PRO A 38 7.16 -5.01 14.77
N VAL A 39 6.83 -3.74 15.05
CA VAL A 39 5.46 -3.20 14.89
C VAL A 39 5.33 -2.23 13.72
N ILE A 40 6.36 -1.43 13.46
CA ILE A 40 6.31 -0.34 12.47
C ILE A 40 7.10 -0.67 11.19
N GLY A 41 7.68 -1.87 11.11
CA GLY A 41 8.51 -2.29 9.98
C GLY A 41 9.88 -1.61 9.99
N ILE A 42 10.45 -1.41 8.81
CA ILE A 42 11.77 -0.79 8.65
C ILE A 42 11.61 0.72 8.73
N VAL A 43 12.31 1.34 9.69
CA VAL A 43 12.54 2.78 9.70
C VAL A 43 13.80 3.04 8.86
N PRO A 44 13.67 3.67 7.68
CA PRO A 44 14.78 3.79 6.75
C PRO A 44 15.82 4.79 7.23
N ASN A 45 17.09 4.50 6.94
CA ASN A 45 18.13 5.51 7.00
C ASN A 45 17.96 6.51 5.86
N ARG A 46 18.26 7.78 6.15
CA ARG A 46 18.10 8.88 5.22
C ARG A 46 19.45 9.46 4.86
N TYR A 47 19.64 9.74 3.58
CA TYR A 47 20.88 10.21 2.99
C TYR A 47 20.65 11.50 2.23
N THR A 48 21.65 12.39 2.26
CA THR A 48 21.71 13.59 1.43
C THR A 48 22.31 13.27 0.05
N GLU A 49 22.14 14.20 -0.89
CA GLU A 49 22.73 14.10 -2.25
C GLU A 49 24.23 13.80 -2.24
N ASN A 50 24.98 14.38 -1.30
CA ASN A 50 26.43 14.15 -1.22
C ASN A 50 26.77 12.75 -0.70
N GLU A 51 25.95 12.20 0.19
CA GLU A 51 26.18 10.89 0.80
C GLU A 51 25.88 9.78 -0.20
N ILE A 52 24.80 9.90 -0.98
CA ILE A 52 24.40 8.87 -1.93
C ILE A 52 25.42 8.62 -3.05
N THR A 53 26.26 9.60 -3.39
CA THR A 53 27.32 9.42 -4.40
C THR A 53 28.34 8.33 -4.02
N LYS A 54 28.40 7.97 -2.75
CA LYS A 54 29.31 6.96 -2.19
C LYS A 54 28.60 5.64 -1.88
N LEU A 55 27.30 5.56 -2.11
CA LEU A 55 26.48 4.41 -1.77
C LEU A 55 26.17 3.59 -3.03
N PRO A 56 26.01 2.26 -2.91
CA PRO A 56 25.56 1.45 -4.03
C PRO A 56 24.14 1.84 -4.45
N GLU A 57 23.84 1.76 -5.75
CA GLU A 57 22.47 2.04 -6.22
C GLU A 57 21.49 0.97 -5.71
N THR A 58 21.96 -0.26 -5.58
CA THR A 58 21.16 -1.38 -5.09
C THR A 58 21.88 -2.18 -4.02
N VAL A 59 21.12 -2.62 -3.02
CA VAL A 59 21.57 -3.51 -1.95
C VAL A 59 20.73 -4.77 -2.01
N THR A 60 21.39 -5.92 -2.18
CA THR A 60 20.73 -7.23 -2.17
C THR A 60 21.22 -8.05 -0.99
N TYR A 61 20.33 -8.69 -0.24
CA TYR A 61 20.70 -9.68 0.79
C TYR A 61 19.73 -10.85 0.82
N LYS A 62 20.14 -11.97 1.43
CA LYS A 62 19.29 -13.14 1.67
C LYS A 62 18.95 -13.26 3.16
N SER A 63 17.68 -13.54 3.48
CA SER A 63 17.23 -13.81 4.85
C SER A 63 15.99 -14.70 4.85
N GLY A 64 15.91 -15.66 5.76
CA GLY A 64 14.75 -16.56 5.87
C GLY A 64 14.45 -17.37 4.60
N GLY A 65 15.48 -17.67 3.79
CA GLY A 65 15.32 -18.36 2.50
C GLY A 65 14.96 -17.46 1.31
N ASN A 66 14.75 -16.15 1.54
CA ASN A 66 14.34 -15.18 0.52
C ASN A 66 15.45 -14.16 0.22
N THR A 67 15.56 -13.75 -1.03
CA THR A 67 16.30 -12.59 -1.53
C THR A 67 15.45 -11.32 -1.42
N TYR A 68 16.09 -10.26 -0.93
CA TYR A 68 15.56 -8.91 -0.87
C TYR A 68 16.51 -7.96 -1.60
N THR A 69 15.98 -7.19 -2.53
CA THR A 69 16.70 -6.17 -3.29
C THR A 69 16.08 -4.82 -3.00
N TYR A 70 16.89 -3.89 -2.48
CA TYR A 70 16.52 -2.52 -2.23
C TYR A 70 17.23 -1.61 -3.24
N ARG A 71 16.56 -0.52 -3.64
CA ARG A 71 17.12 0.50 -4.52
C ARG A 71 17.16 1.85 -3.81
N LEU A 72 18.26 2.56 -3.96
CA LEU A 72 18.42 3.92 -3.46
C LEU A 72 17.57 4.86 -4.34
N ALA A 73 16.61 5.55 -3.72
CA ALA A 73 15.69 6.44 -4.41
C ALA A 73 15.41 7.69 -3.58
N GLN A 74 15.00 8.76 -4.26
CA GLN A 74 14.62 10.01 -3.60
C GLN A 74 13.30 9.82 -2.83
N ASP A 75 13.27 10.32 -1.61
CA ASP A 75 12.06 10.33 -0.79
C ASP A 75 11.12 11.44 -1.30
N TYR A 76 9.87 11.07 -1.56
CA TYR A 76 8.81 12.02 -1.88
C TYR A 76 7.51 11.65 -1.16
N THR A 77 6.67 12.63 -0.95
CA THR A 77 5.26 12.46 -0.60
C THR A 77 4.40 12.89 -1.79
N VAL A 78 3.15 12.46 -1.85
CA VAL A 78 2.22 12.89 -2.89
C VAL A 78 1.15 13.76 -2.24
N VAL A 79 1.12 15.04 -2.58
CA VAL A 79 0.08 15.97 -2.14
C VAL A 79 -0.76 16.34 -3.36
N MET A 80 -2.05 16.00 -3.33
CA MET A 80 -2.97 16.27 -4.44
C MET A 80 -2.49 15.73 -5.81
N GLY A 81 -1.83 14.57 -5.81
CA GLY A 81 -1.30 13.96 -7.03
C GLY A 81 0.04 14.52 -7.51
N VAL A 82 0.60 15.51 -6.79
CA VAL A 82 1.92 16.08 -7.09
C VAL A 82 2.96 15.46 -6.16
N PRO A 83 4.04 14.85 -6.69
CA PRO A 83 5.15 14.40 -5.87
C PRO A 83 5.90 15.63 -5.33
N ILE A 84 6.00 15.70 -4.01
CA ILE A 84 6.78 16.70 -3.27
C ILE A 84 7.93 15.96 -2.60
N SER A 85 9.15 16.26 -3.00
CA SER A 85 10.35 15.68 -2.40
C SER A 85 10.47 16.07 -0.94
N TYR A 86 10.88 15.11 -0.11
CA TYR A 86 11.33 15.42 1.25
C TYR A 86 12.71 16.07 1.15
N GLY A 87 12.80 17.30 1.64
CA GLY A 87 14.06 18.00 1.80
C GLY A 87 14.38 18.23 3.27
N ILE A 88 15.66 18.16 3.63
CA ILE A 88 16.17 18.60 4.93
C ILE A 88 17.00 19.87 4.76
N MET A 89 16.94 20.76 5.74
CA MET A 89 17.83 21.92 5.77
C MET A 89 19.21 21.47 6.24
N VAL A 90 20.22 21.66 5.39
CA VAL A 90 21.63 21.39 5.71
C VAL A 90 22.41 22.70 5.74
N ASN A 91 23.38 22.82 6.64
CA ASN A 91 24.28 23.96 6.66
C ASN A 91 25.48 23.66 5.77
N VAL A 92 25.66 24.47 4.73
CA VAL A 92 26.81 24.40 3.83
C VAL A 92 27.51 25.75 3.91
N ASN A 93 28.74 25.76 4.46
CA ASN A 93 29.57 26.97 4.60
C ASN A 93 28.87 28.14 5.31
N GLY A 94 28.08 27.87 6.36
CA GLY A 94 27.36 28.89 7.12
C GLY A 94 25.99 29.27 6.53
N LYS A 95 25.60 28.71 5.38
CA LYS A 95 24.30 28.96 4.73
C LYS A 95 23.40 27.74 4.82
N SER A 96 22.16 27.93 5.27
CA SER A 96 21.13 26.88 5.25
C SER A 96 20.59 26.68 3.83
N VAL A 97 20.72 25.47 3.30
CA VAL A 97 20.20 25.08 1.98
C VAL A 97 19.29 23.86 2.13
N LEU A 98 18.24 23.78 1.31
CA LEU A 98 17.36 22.62 1.25
C LEU A 98 18.02 21.55 0.39
N SER A 99 18.25 20.36 0.95
CA SER A 99 18.84 19.21 0.27
C SER A 99 17.84 18.07 0.19
N ASN A 100 17.75 17.40 -0.96
CA ASN A 100 16.88 16.25 -1.14
C ASN A 100 17.32 15.09 -0.26
N VAL A 101 16.34 14.33 0.22
CA VAL A 101 16.54 13.13 1.03
C VAL A 101 16.34 11.89 0.17
N TYR A 102 17.17 10.88 0.41
CA TYR A 102 17.14 9.60 -0.27
C TYR A 102 17.14 8.47 0.76
N SER A 103 16.53 7.34 0.40
CA SER A 103 16.53 6.13 1.20
C SER A 103 16.55 4.88 0.32
N TYR A 104 16.90 3.74 0.91
CA TYR A 104 16.78 2.45 0.24
C TYR A 104 15.34 1.93 0.36
N GLN A 105 14.68 1.81 -0.78
CA GLN A 105 13.30 1.34 -0.90
C GLN A 105 13.29 -0.09 -1.42
N LEU A 106 12.44 -0.96 -0.85
CA LEU A 106 12.32 -2.34 -1.31
C LEU A 106 11.85 -2.35 -2.77
N PHE A 107 12.65 -2.91 -3.65
CA PHE A 107 12.42 -2.93 -5.10
C PHE A 107 11.98 -4.31 -5.59
N GLU A 108 12.60 -5.37 -5.07
CA GLU A 108 12.30 -6.74 -5.47
C GLU A 108 12.50 -7.71 -4.30
N THR A 109 11.68 -8.76 -4.24
CA THR A 109 11.89 -9.89 -3.35
C THR A 109 11.29 -11.16 -3.95
N ASP A 110 11.89 -12.31 -3.67
CA ASP A 110 11.42 -13.64 -4.05
C ASP A 110 10.55 -14.29 -2.96
N LEU A 111 10.21 -13.55 -1.89
CA LEU A 111 9.15 -13.94 -0.98
C LEU A 111 7.97 -14.42 -1.84
N PRO A 112 7.42 -15.62 -1.61
CA PRO A 112 6.14 -15.95 -2.20
C PRO A 112 5.24 -14.77 -1.86
N LYS A 113 4.61 -14.17 -2.88
CA LYS A 113 3.60 -13.13 -2.66
C LYS A 113 2.52 -13.76 -1.81
N MET A 114 2.74 -13.67 -0.51
CA MET A 114 1.79 -14.05 0.50
C MET A 114 0.73 -12.97 0.37
N ASP A 115 -0.42 -13.31 -0.21
CA ASP A 115 -1.66 -12.55 -0.09
C ASP A 115 -2.14 -12.58 1.38
N ILE A 116 -1.24 -12.24 2.29
CA ILE A 116 -1.53 -11.96 3.69
C ILE A 116 -1.74 -10.46 3.71
N GLY A 117 -3.01 -10.06 3.80
CA GLY A 117 -3.39 -8.68 4.05
C GLY A 117 -2.85 -8.22 5.41
N VAL A 118 -1.61 -7.75 5.41
CA VAL A 118 -1.11 -6.86 6.47
C VAL A 118 -1.38 -5.44 6.00
N ILE A 119 -2.41 -4.86 6.61
CA ILE A 119 -2.82 -3.47 6.45
C ILE A 119 -1.69 -2.57 6.98
N PHE A 120 -1.06 -1.78 6.11
CA PHE A 120 -0.37 -0.56 6.55
C PHE A 120 -1.34 0.62 6.46
N ILE A 121 -1.60 1.21 7.63
CA ILE A 121 -2.38 2.44 7.81
C ILE A 121 -1.41 3.62 7.62
N GLY A 122 -1.63 4.40 6.56
CA GLY A 122 -0.98 5.68 6.27
C GLY A 122 -1.75 6.37 5.13
N PRO A 123 -1.83 7.72 5.07
CA PRO A 123 -2.75 8.40 4.16
C PRO A 123 -2.19 8.37 2.72
N MET A 124 -2.44 7.30 2.00
CA MET A 124 -2.29 7.24 0.55
C MET A 124 -3.62 7.58 -0.11
N ASN A 125 -3.71 8.78 -0.67
CA ASN A 125 -4.81 9.13 -1.56
C ASN A 125 -4.59 8.54 -2.96
N LYS A 126 -5.54 7.67 -3.36
CA LYS A 126 -5.97 7.33 -4.73
C LYS A 126 -4.94 6.67 -5.67
N GLY A 127 -4.86 5.35 -5.56
CA GLY A 127 -4.90 4.43 -6.70
C GLY A 127 -5.82 3.28 -6.28
N THR A 128 -6.85 2.98 -7.05
CA THR A 128 -7.91 1.98 -6.77
C THR A 128 -7.34 0.59 -6.47
N ALA A 129 -7.01 0.32 -5.20
CA ALA A 129 -6.90 -1.04 -4.70
C ALA A 129 -8.33 -1.61 -4.74
N SER A 130 -8.57 -2.54 -5.66
CA SER A 130 -9.88 -3.15 -5.81
C SER A 130 -10.25 -3.88 -4.52
N VAL A 131 -11.41 -3.57 -3.94
CA VAL A 131 -11.91 -4.31 -2.78
C VAL A 131 -12.30 -5.71 -3.24
N THR A 132 -11.54 -6.71 -2.79
CA THR A 132 -11.76 -8.12 -3.09
C THR A 132 -11.91 -8.94 -1.80
N VAL A 133 -12.53 -10.11 -1.92
CA VAL A 133 -12.64 -11.12 -0.86
C VAL A 133 -12.07 -12.44 -1.34
N LYS A 134 -11.66 -13.29 -0.40
CA LYS A 134 -11.28 -14.66 -0.70
C LYS A 134 -12.53 -15.51 -0.96
N TYR A 135 -12.63 -16.11 -2.14
CA TYR A 135 -13.68 -17.05 -2.52
C TYR A 135 -13.02 -18.30 -3.11
N GLY A 136 -13.02 -19.40 -2.35
CA GLY A 136 -12.15 -20.53 -2.65
C GLY A 136 -10.67 -20.13 -2.56
N ASP A 137 -9.93 -20.34 -3.65
CA ASP A 137 -8.51 -19.97 -3.77
C ASP A 137 -8.28 -18.66 -4.53
N GLU A 138 -9.35 -17.94 -4.89
CA GLU A 138 -9.28 -16.72 -5.70
C GLU A 138 -9.68 -15.47 -4.90
N ALA A 139 -9.08 -14.33 -5.27
CA ALA A 139 -9.51 -13.02 -4.83
C ALA A 139 -10.52 -12.44 -5.83
N VAL A 140 -11.78 -12.34 -5.43
CA VAL A 140 -12.88 -11.91 -6.31
C VAL A 140 -13.48 -10.59 -5.85
N SER A 141 -14.03 -9.83 -6.79
CA SER A 141 -14.83 -8.64 -6.47
C SER A 141 -16.14 -9.03 -5.78
N VAL A 142 -16.67 -8.14 -4.97
CA VAL A 142 -17.96 -8.30 -4.30
C VAL A 142 -18.93 -7.20 -4.70
N TYR A 143 -20.21 -7.54 -4.65
CA TYR A 143 -21.28 -6.72 -5.21
C TYR A 143 -22.40 -6.52 -4.19
N ARG A 144 -22.87 -5.27 -4.12
CA ARG A 144 -24.06 -4.87 -3.38
C ARG A 144 -25.25 -4.78 -4.34
N GLY A 145 -26.41 -5.21 -3.87
CA GLY A 145 -27.68 -4.94 -4.55
C GLY A 145 -28.14 -3.50 -4.31
N GLY A 146 -28.15 -2.70 -5.36
CA GLY A 146 -28.38 -1.26 -5.32
C GLY A 146 -27.19 -0.47 -4.77
N SER A 147 -27.23 0.87 -4.91
CA SER A 147 -26.18 1.78 -4.45
C SER A 147 -26.35 2.25 -3.00
N ASN A 148 -27.44 1.88 -2.33
CA ASN A 148 -27.75 2.36 -0.97
C ASN A 148 -27.24 1.39 0.13
N PHE A 149 -26.55 1.97 1.11
CA PHE A 149 -26.02 1.31 2.31
C PHE A 149 -26.71 1.79 3.60
N THR A 150 -27.92 2.35 3.53
CA THR A 150 -28.76 2.59 4.71
C THR A 150 -29.05 1.26 5.41
N ILE A 151 -28.70 1.17 6.70
CA ILE A 151 -28.97 0.02 7.55
C ILE A 151 -30.48 -0.21 7.62
N LYS A 152 -30.90 -1.43 7.29
CA LYS A 152 -32.30 -1.86 7.42
C LYS A 152 -32.51 -2.63 8.73
N PRO A 153 -33.77 -2.69 9.22
CA PRO A 153 -34.09 -3.56 10.35
C PRO A 153 -33.60 -4.99 10.09
N LYS A 154 -32.97 -5.59 11.11
CA LYS A 154 -32.43 -6.96 11.13
C LYS A 154 -31.15 -7.21 10.30
N GLU A 155 -30.57 -6.22 9.62
CA GLU A 155 -29.28 -6.41 8.95
C GLU A 155 -28.10 -6.46 9.94
N ILE A 156 -28.23 -5.75 11.06
CA ILE A 156 -27.19 -5.69 12.10
C ILE A 156 -27.64 -6.38 13.39
N LYS A 157 -26.66 -6.84 14.16
CA LYS A 157 -26.89 -7.34 15.52
C LYS A 157 -26.34 -6.36 16.54
N ILE A 158 -27.20 -5.92 17.46
CA ILE A 158 -26.81 -5.05 18.57
C ILE A 158 -26.55 -5.92 19.79
N ASP A 159 -25.52 -5.59 20.55
CA ASP A 159 -25.28 -6.14 21.87
C ASP A 159 -26.19 -5.48 22.90
N ASN A 160 -27.04 -6.26 23.57
CA ASN A 160 -28.01 -5.71 24.51
C ASN A 160 -27.37 -5.11 25.77
N ALA A 161 -26.15 -5.53 26.15
CA ALA A 161 -25.48 -5.01 27.34
C ALA A 161 -24.79 -3.67 27.07
N THR A 162 -24.24 -3.50 25.86
CA THR A 162 -23.45 -2.30 25.51
C THR A 162 -24.18 -1.33 24.57
N GLY A 163 -25.25 -1.76 23.90
CA GLY A 163 -25.94 -0.99 22.87
C GLY A 163 -25.14 -0.84 21.56
N LEU A 164 -24.01 -1.55 21.41
CA LEU A 164 -23.12 -1.43 20.25
C LEU A 164 -23.42 -2.47 19.18
N VAL A 165 -23.16 -2.10 17.92
CA VAL A 165 -23.23 -3.00 16.76
C VAL A 165 -22.10 -4.03 16.85
N LYS A 166 -22.44 -5.30 16.73
CA LYS A 166 -21.48 -6.42 16.70
C LYS A 166 -20.83 -6.53 15.32
N ASP A 167 -19.66 -7.14 15.27
CA ASP A 167 -18.90 -7.41 14.04
C ASP A 167 -19.29 -8.74 13.35
N THR A 168 -20.51 -9.23 13.61
CA THR A 168 -20.96 -10.58 13.19
C THR A 168 -22.07 -10.57 12.13
N HIS A 169 -22.77 -9.44 11.98
CA HIS A 169 -23.89 -9.28 11.06
C HIS A 169 -23.87 -7.87 10.49
N GLY A 170 -24.11 -7.73 9.20
CA GLY A 170 -24.17 -6.42 8.57
C GLY A 170 -24.69 -6.43 7.14
N ILE A 171 -24.16 -5.52 6.33
CA ILE A 171 -24.74 -5.22 5.01
C ILE A 171 -24.36 -6.30 4.01
N SER A 172 -25.35 -6.97 3.44
CA SER A 172 -25.15 -8.12 2.54
C SER A 172 -24.52 -7.75 1.20
N LEU A 173 -23.56 -8.57 0.81
CA LEU A 173 -22.83 -8.60 -0.45
C LEU A 173 -22.86 -10.02 -1.04
N ASP A 174 -22.64 -10.12 -2.35
CA ASP A 174 -22.49 -11.40 -3.05
C ASP A 174 -21.31 -11.31 -4.03
N VAL A 175 -20.61 -12.42 -4.30
CA VAL A 175 -19.55 -12.48 -5.34
C VAL A 175 -20.14 -12.61 -6.75
N ASN A 176 -21.40 -13.02 -6.87
CA ASN A 176 -22.13 -13.09 -8.12
C ASN A 176 -23.01 -11.85 -8.32
N PRO A 177 -22.67 -10.94 -9.26
CA PRO A 177 -23.46 -9.72 -9.49
C PRO A 177 -24.90 -10.04 -9.92
N ASN A 178 -25.14 -11.15 -10.62
CA ASN A 178 -26.48 -11.53 -11.07
C ASN A 178 -27.40 -11.85 -9.88
N ALA A 179 -26.87 -12.41 -8.79
CA ALA A 179 -27.65 -12.75 -7.60
C ALA A 179 -28.23 -11.53 -6.88
N VAL A 180 -27.55 -10.38 -6.99
CA VAL A 180 -27.92 -9.12 -6.34
C VAL A 180 -28.54 -8.08 -7.28
N SER A 181 -28.45 -8.29 -8.60
CA SER A 181 -28.98 -7.39 -9.63
C SER A 181 -30.46 -7.03 -9.46
N LYS A 182 -31.28 -7.97 -8.97
CA LYS A 182 -32.71 -7.78 -8.71
C LYS A 182 -33.03 -6.74 -7.63
N PHE A 183 -32.05 -6.27 -6.86
CA PHE A 183 -32.21 -5.31 -5.78
C PHE A 183 -31.87 -3.86 -6.19
N GLY A 184 -32.12 -3.52 -7.46
CA GLY A 184 -31.83 -2.19 -8.01
C GLY A 184 -30.47 -2.10 -8.71
N GLY A 185 -30.02 -3.20 -9.33
CA GLY A 185 -28.73 -3.32 -10.01
C GLY A 185 -27.63 -3.88 -9.12
N ALA A 186 -26.57 -4.38 -9.74
CA ALA A 186 -25.38 -4.85 -9.04
C ALA A 186 -24.34 -3.73 -9.02
N TYR A 187 -23.78 -3.46 -7.84
CA TYR A 187 -22.79 -2.41 -7.63
C TYR A 187 -21.53 -3.03 -7.03
N LYS A 188 -20.42 -2.96 -7.78
CA LYS A 188 -19.11 -3.40 -7.31
C LYS A 188 -18.62 -2.47 -6.20
N ILE A 189 -18.03 -3.03 -5.15
CA ILE A 189 -17.37 -2.23 -4.11
C ILE A 189 -16.00 -1.76 -4.60
N ASP A 190 -15.81 -0.45 -4.73
CA ASP A 190 -14.55 0.14 -5.20
C ASP A 190 -13.64 0.55 -4.04
N SER A 191 -14.21 0.97 -2.91
CA SER A 191 -13.45 1.34 -1.72
C SER A 191 -14.20 1.09 -0.44
N LEU A 192 -13.50 0.59 0.57
CA LEU A 192 -14.02 0.36 1.92
C LEU A 192 -13.26 1.27 2.92
N PRO A 193 -13.96 2.13 3.68
CA PRO A 193 -13.32 3.02 4.64
C PRO A 193 -12.77 2.25 5.85
N GLU A 194 -11.74 2.83 6.50
CA GLU A 194 -11.22 2.31 7.76
C GLU A 194 -12.33 2.21 8.83
N GLY A 195 -12.31 1.11 9.58
CA GLY A 195 -13.34 0.81 10.58
C GLY A 195 -14.40 -0.18 10.08
N LEU A 196 -14.38 -0.54 8.79
CA LEU A 196 -15.21 -1.60 8.21
C LEU A 196 -14.35 -2.77 7.72
N LYS A 197 -14.91 -3.98 7.77
CA LYS A 197 -14.34 -5.20 7.16
C LYS A 197 -15.44 -5.99 6.45
N ILE A 198 -15.05 -6.90 5.58
CA ILE A 198 -15.96 -7.83 4.91
C ILE A 198 -15.70 -9.23 5.43
N ILE A 199 -16.75 -9.96 5.78
CA ILE A 199 -16.68 -11.33 6.28
C ILE A 199 -17.55 -12.25 5.43
N GLN A 200 -17.16 -13.52 5.29
CA GLN A 200 -18.08 -14.55 4.77
C GLN A 200 -19.13 -14.83 5.83
N ARG A 201 -20.39 -15.01 5.41
CA ARG A 201 -21.47 -15.31 6.35
C ARG A 201 -22.42 -16.37 5.79
N GLY A 202 -22.87 -17.25 6.69
CA GLY A 202 -23.87 -18.27 6.37
C GLY A 202 -23.25 -19.46 5.64
N THR A 203 -24.10 -20.38 5.19
CA THR A 203 -23.67 -21.62 4.53
C THR A 203 -23.33 -21.43 3.05
N ARG A 204 -23.82 -20.35 2.45
CA ARG A 204 -23.49 -19.96 1.07
C ARG A 204 -22.12 -19.31 1.04
N THR A 205 -21.19 -19.93 0.34
CA THR A 205 -19.82 -19.42 0.18
C THR A 205 -19.80 -18.09 -0.59
N GLU A 206 -20.82 -17.81 -1.39
CA GLU A 206 -20.94 -16.56 -2.16
C GLU A 206 -21.43 -15.37 -1.32
N HIS A 207 -21.99 -15.62 -0.12
CA HIS A 207 -22.61 -14.58 0.72
C HIS A 207 -21.58 -13.98 1.67
N PHE A 208 -21.44 -12.66 1.57
CA PHE A 208 -20.55 -11.85 2.40
C PHE A 208 -21.31 -10.70 3.05
N GLU A 209 -20.76 -10.15 4.12
CA GLU A 209 -21.35 -9.00 4.81
C GLU A 209 -20.29 -7.97 5.18
N ILE A 210 -20.62 -6.69 5.04
CA ILE A 210 -19.84 -5.58 5.58
C ILE A 210 -20.23 -5.39 7.04
N VAL A 211 -19.24 -5.46 7.91
CA VAL A 211 -19.38 -5.35 9.37
C VAL A 211 -18.37 -4.36 9.94
N PRO A 212 -18.59 -3.82 11.14
CA PRO A 212 -17.58 -3.01 11.81
C PRO A 212 -16.32 -3.84 12.14
N THR A 213 -15.14 -3.23 12.17
CA THR A 213 -13.91 -3.91 12.62
C THR A 213 -13.87 -4.12 14.13
N LYS A 214 -14.56 -3.26 14.89
CA LYS A 214 -14.72 -3.29 16.34
C LYS A 214 -16.11 -2.76 16.71
N PRO A 215 -16.70 -3.17 17.85
CA PRO A 215 -18.00 -2.67 18.26
C PRO A 215 -18.10 -1.14 18.25
N MET A 216 -19.17 -0.62 17.67
CA MET A 216 -19.40 0.83 17.52
C MET A 216 -20.90 1.15 17.55
N THR A 217 -21.25 2.43 17.69
CA THR A 217 -22.65 2.87 17.65
C THR A 217 -23.25 2.66 16.25
N VAL A 218 -24.58 2.54 16.18
CA VAL A 218 -25.31 2.44 14.90
C VAL A 218 -25.01 3.64 14.00
N ASP A 219 -25.01 4.85 14.57
CA ASP A 219 -24.73 6.08 13.82
C ASP A 219 -23.31 6.10 13.24
N ARG A 220 -22.31 5.66 14.02
CA ARG A 220 -20.93 5.58 13.52
C ARG A 220 -20.80 4.54 12.42
N PHE A 221 -21.49 3.40 12.56
CA PHE A 221 -21.50 2.37 11.52
C PHE A 221 -22.15 2.91 10.23
N GLN A 222 -23.29 3.60 10.33
CA GLN A 222 -23.95 4.23 9.18
C GLN A 222 -23.09 5.31 8.52
N GLU A 223 -22.40 6.14 9.31
CA GLU A 223 -21.49 7.17 8.80
C GLU A 223 -20.36 6.56 7.96
N LEU A 224 -19.80 5.43 8.40
CA LEU A 224 -18.78 4.71 7.64
C LEU A 224 -19.37 4.07 6.38
N LEU A 225 -20.54 3.45 6.46
CA LEU A 225 -21.23 2.88 5.30
C LEU A 225 -21.46 3.92 4.20
N ASN A 226 -21.79 5.16 4.57
CA ASN A 226 -22.00 6.26 3.62
C ASN A 226 -20.71 6.72 2.91
N LYS A 227 -19.53 6.30 3.36
CA LYS A 227 -18.22 6.60 2.74
C LYS A 227 -17.79 5.54 1.72
N ILE A 228 -18.53 4.44 1.59
CA ILE A 228 -18.26 3.39 0.61
C ILE A 228 -18.47 3.96 -0.80
N LYS A 229 -17.56 3.64 -1.71
CA LYS A 229 -17.69 3.97 -3.14
C LYS A 229 -17.98 2.71 -3.92
N THR A 230 -18.86 2.85 -4.90
CA THR A 230 -19.27 1.75 -5.76
C THR A 230 -19.41 2.18 -7.20
N SER A 231 -19.32 1.19 -8.09
CA SER A 231 -19.52 1.35 -9.52
C SER A 231 -20.58 0.36 -10.01
N PRO A 232 -21.52 0.77 -10.88
CA PRO A 232 -22.54 -0.13 -11.40
C PRO A 232 -21.91 -1.16 -12.34
N VAL A 233 -22.35 -2.41 -12.24
CA VAL A 233 -22.07 -3.47 -13.22
C VAL A 233 -23.08 -3.32 -14.36
N LYS A 234 -22.57 -3.19 -15.59
CA LYS A 234 -23.39 -3.10 -16.80
C LYS A 234 -23.84 -4.47 -17.28
#